data_AF-A0A936EJI3-F1
#
_entry.id   AF-A0A936EJI3-F1
#
_cell.length_a   1.000
_cell.length_b   1.000
_cell.length_c   1.000
_cell.angle_alpha   90.00
_cell.angle_beta   90.00
_cell.angle_gamma   90.00
#
_symmetry.space_group_name_H-M   'P 1'
#
loop_
_entity.id
_entity.type
_entity.pdbx_description
1 polymer ?
#
loop_
_entity_poly.entity_id
_entity_poly.type
_entity_poly.pdbx_seq_one_letter_code
_entity_poly.pdbx_strand_id
1 'polypeptide(L)' 'MCKHEEKLCPRCSVAFECKAGSIMQCQCSGIQLTVEESAFIQAKYEDCLCINCLFELQHKVPRVKEK' A
#
# COMPACT_ATOMS: atom_id res chain seq x y z
N MET A 1 -23.92 -5.82 9.57
CA MET A 1 -22.65 -5.34 10.14
C MET A 1 -21.50 -5.90 9.33
N CYS A 2 -20.97 -5.13 8.38
CA CYS A 2 -19.70 -5.46 7.75
C CYS A 2 -18.63 -4.82 8.63
N LYS A 3 -17.90 -5.63 9.40
CA LYS A 3 -16.69 -5.16 10.10
C LYS A 3 -15.62 -4.98 9.03
N HIS A 4 -15.70 -3.88 8.30
CA HIS A 4 -14.59 -3.41 7.51
C HIS A 4 -13.48 -3.06 8.50
N GLU A 5 -12.32 -3.69 8.35
CA GLU A 5 -11.17 -3.41 9.21
C GLU A 5 -10.62 -2.03 8.77
N GLU A 6 -11.22 -0.99 9.34
CA GLU A 6 -10.77 0.38 9.18
C GLU A 6 -9.41 0.50 9.89
N LYS A 7 -8.35 0.50 9.08
CA LYS A 7 -6.98 0.68 9.56
C LYS A 7 -6.56 2.12 9.36
N LEU A 8 -5.66 2.57 10.23
CA LEU A 8 -4.99 3.86 10.07
C LEU A 8 -3.68 3.64 9.31
N CYS A 9 -3.48 4.43 8.25
CA CYS A 9 -2.24 4.37 7.49
C CYS A 9 -1.08 4.90 8.36
N PRO A 10 -0.02 4.11 8.63
CA PRO A 10 1.09 4.55 9.48
C PRO A 10 1.90 5.72 8.88
N ARG A 11 1.70 6.04 7.60
CA ARG A 11 2.39 7.13 6.91
C ARG A 11 1.66 8.46 6.97
N CYS A 12 0.36 8.48 6.67
CA CYS A 12 -0.43 9.71 6.61
C CYS A 12 -1.48 9.82 7.72
N SER A 13 -1.60 8.80 8.56
CA SER A 13 -2.60 8.69 9.63
C SER A 13 -4.06 8.78 9.15
N VAL A 14 -4.30 8.52 7.86
CA VAL A 14 -5.67 8.49 7.30
C VAL A 14 -6.32 7.15 7.59
N ALA A 15 -7.59 7.17 7.98
CA ALA A 15 -8.40 5.96 8.06
C ALA A 15 -8.70 5.46 6.64
N PHE A 16 -8.46 4.18 6.41
CA PHE A 16 -8.76 3.52 5.14
C PHE A 16 -9.29 2.11 5.37
N GLU A 17 -10.01 1.60 4.38
CA GLU A 17 -10.60 0.27 4.44
C GLU A 17 -9.57 -0.76 3.98
N CYS A 18 -8.97 -1.48 4.94
CA CYS A 18 -8.05 -2.55 4.62
C CYS A 18 -8.80 -3.88 4.54
N LYS A 19 -8.95 -4.41 3.33
CA LYS A 19 -9.47 -5.78 3.11
C LYS A 19 -8.31 -6.76 2.94
N ALA A 20 -7.39 -6.82 3.89
CA ALA A 20 -6.28 -7.78 3.84
C ALA A 20 -6.78 -9.24 3.73
N GLY A 21 -7.89 -9.57 4.40
CA GLY A 21 -8.56 -10.87 4.28
C GLY A 21 -9.20 -11.16 2.91
N SER A 22 -9.32 -10.16 2.05
CA SER A 22 -9.75 -10.30 0.66
C SER A 22 -8.98 -9.31 -0.20
N ILE A 23 -7.69 -9.59 -0.40
CA ILE A 23 -6.77 -8.69 -1.10
C ILE A 23 -7.34 -8.23 -2.45
N MET A 24 -8.00 -9.12 -3.20
CA MET A 24 -8.69 -8.83 -4.47
C MET A 24 -9.74 -7.70 -4.39
N GLN A 25 -10.30 -7.45 -3.20
CA GLN A 25 -11.29 -6.40 -2.91
C GLN A 25 -10.67 -5.18 -2.21
N CYS A 26 -9.39 -5.23 -1.87
CA CYS A 26 -8.69 -4.15 -1.20
C CYS A 26 -8.39 -3.02 -2.18
N GLN A 27 -8.50 -1.77 -1.73
CA GLN A 27 -8.22 -0.58 -2.54
C GLN A 27 -6.79 -0.62 -3.11
N CYS A 28 -5.83 -1.21 -2.38
CA CYS A 28 -4.45 -1.35 -2.85
C CYS A 28 -4.28 -2.37 -3.99
N SER A 29 -5.20 -3.32 -4.18
CA SER A 29 -5.04 -4.40 -5.19
C SER A 29 -5.20 -3.91 -6.63
N GLY A 30 -5.77 -2.72 -6.83
CA GLY A 30 -5.78 -2.07 -8.14
C GLY A 30 -4.43 -1.43 -8.52
N ILE A 31 -3.49 -1.34 -7.58
CA ILE A 31 -2.18 -0.73 -7.81
C ILE A 31 -1.18 -1.81 -8.21
N GLN A 32 -0.49 -1.57 -9.31
CA GLN A 32 0.60 -2.42 -9.79
C GLN A 32 1.91 -1.89 -9.23
N LEU A 33 2.41 -2.48 -8.15
CA LEU A 33 3.74 -2.20 -7.61
C LEU A 33 4.74 -3.20 -8.19
N THR A 34 5.96 -2.74 -8.50
CA THR A 34 7.05 -3.65 -8.87
C THR A 34 7.58 -4.38 -7.63
N VAL A 35 8.37 -5.44 -7.86
CA VAL A 35 9.00 -6.20 -6.78
C VAL A 35 9.84 -5.27 -5.88
N GLU A 36 10.62 -4.37 -6.47
CA GLU A 36 11.44 -3.39 -5.74
C GLU A 36 10.61 -2.45 -4.88
N GLU A 37 9.52 -1.91 -5.43
CA GLU A 37 8.60 -1.03 -4.71
C GLU A 37 7.94 -1.76 -3.54
N SER A 38 7.46 -2.99 -3.79
CA SER A 38 6.84 -3.83 -2.77
C SER A 38 7.82 -4.17 -1.65
N ALA A 39 9.07 -4.50 -1.98
CA ALA A 39 10.12 -4.83 -1.03
C ALA A 39 10.53 -3.60 -0.20
N PHE A 40 10.64 -2.43 -0.84
CA PHE A 40 10.90 -1.18 -0.14
C PHE A 40 9.78 -0.84 0.85
N ILE A 41 8.53 -1.02 0.44
CA ILE A 41 7.36 -0.79 1.30
C ILE A 41 7.38 -1.77 2.48
N GLN A 42 7.56 -3.06 2.23
CA GLN A 42 7.58 -4.08 3.26
C GLN A 42 8.75 -3.92 4.24
N ALA A 43 9.90 -3.40 3.78
CA ALA A 43 11.04 -3.10 4.63
C ALA A 43 10.86 -1.83 5.47
N LYS A 44 10.04 -0.88 5.01
CA LYS A 44 9.80 0.42 5.68
C LYS A 44 8.55 0.41 6.56
N TYR A 45 7.55 -0.39 6.20
CA TYR A 45 6.23 -0.42 6.79
C TYR A 45 5.80 -1.86 6.99
N GLU A 46 5.55 -2.24 8.24
CA GLU A 46 5.09 -3.59 8.61
C GLU A 46 3.56 -3.74 8.49
N ASP A 47 2.84 -2.63 8.31
CA ASP A 47 1.38 -2.57 8.23
C ASP A 47 0.89 -2.05 6.88
N CYS A 48 -0.41 -2.20 6.63
CA CYS A 48 -1.01 -1.79 5.37
C CYS A 48 -1.01 -0.27 5.19
N LEU A 49 -0.68 0.19 3.99
CA LEU A 49 -0.75 1.60 3.59
C LEU A 49 -2.02 1.87 2.77
N CYS A 50 -2.53 3.09 2.87
CA CYS A 50 -3.65 3.52 2.03
C CYS A 50 -3.22 3.68 0.57
N ILE A 51 -4.20 3.60 -0.35
CA ILE A 51 -4.00 3.75 -1.81
C ILE A 51 -3.24 5.03 -2.17
N ASN A 52 -3.52 6.16 -1.51
CA ASN A 52 -2.84 7.42 -1.77
C ASN A 52 -1.33 7.32 -1.49
N CYS A 53 -0.96 6.76 -0.33
CA CYS A 53 0.44 6.59 0.04
C CYS A 53 1.16 5.61 -0.88
N LEU A 54 0.50 4.52 -1.28
CA LEU A 54 1.04 3.56 -2.23
C LEU A 54 1.26 4.19 -3.61
N PHE A 55 0.34 5.04 -4.07
CA PHE A 55 0.47 5.79 -5.32
C PHE A 55 1.61 6.81 -5.26
N GLU A 56 1.72 7.56 -4.16
CA GLU A 56 2.86 8.45 -3.95
C GLU A 56 4.20 7.70 -3.93
N LEU A 57 4.23 6.52 -3.33
CA LEU A 57 5.41 5.66 -3.29
C LEU A 57 5.76 5.16 -4.68
N GLN A 58 4.78 4.73 -5.46
CA GLN A 58 4.96 4.31 -6.85
C GLN A 58 5.61 5.41 -7.71
N HIS A 59 5.25 6.67 -7.45
CA HIS A 59 5.87 7.81 -8.13
C HIS A 59 7.22 8.24 -7.54
N LYS A 60 7.50 7.93 -6.27
CA LYS A 60 8.72 8.34 -5.56
C LYS A 60 9.85 7.33 -5.62
N VAL A 61 9.59 6.04 -5.78
CA VAL A 61 10.68 5.06 -5.92
C VAL A 61 11.43 5.43 -7.20
N PRO A 62 12.69 5.89 -7.11
CA PRO A 62 13.47 6.14 -8.30
C PRO A 62 13.58 4.77 -8.97
N ARG A 63 12.90 4.60 -10.11
CA ARG A 63 13.07 3.41 -10.94
C ARG A 63 14.56 3.23 -11.10
N VAL A 64 15.12 2.21 -10.46
CA VAL A 64 16.51 1.86 -10.66
C VAL A 64 16.50 1.35 -12.09
N LYS A 65 16.72 2.26 -13.04
CA LYS A 65 16.92 1.92 -14.43
C LYS A 65 18.23 1.13 -14.41
N GLU A 66 18.10 -0.18 -14.37
CA GLU A 66 19.18 -1.09 -14.70
C GLU A 66 19.77 -0.60 -16.03
N LYS A 67 21.07 -0.32 -15.99
CA LYS A 67 21.85 0.20 -17.12
C LYS A 67 22.20 -0.93 -18.07
#